data_AF-A0AAU0B849-F1
#
_entry.id   AF-A0AAU0B849-F1
#
_cell.length_a   1.000
_cell.length_b   1.000
_cell.length_c   1.000
_cell.angle_alpha   90.00
_cell.angle_beta   90.00
_cell.angle_gamma   90.00
#
_symmetry.space_group_name_H-M   'P 1'
#
loop_
_entity.id
_entity.type
_entity.pdbx_description
1 polymer ?
#
loop_
_entity_poly.entity_id
_entity_poly.type
_entity_poly.pdbx_seq_one_letter_code
_entity_poly.pdbx_strand_id
1 'polypeptide(L)'
;MHTTNSTRSARHMLGSMLVVALLAAGVSLPPSFAAPAAPVSVLLDNVPVSALQSLAIDLVQLRDDQRAQLAASHDLARVDAYDERLGHLRQRIARHAGYFQATAPQGEQARQFALVQQQLGQYLAQHRQANRALHDGDLQTAQALSLGHDGDTRHQLWSELQNLQQSVASVSSTQRN
;
A
#
# COMPACT_ATOMS: atom_id res chain seq x y z
N MET A 1 -41.65 -19.03 -32.47
CA MET A 1 -40.42 -19.04 -33.29
C MET A 1 -39.25 -19.07 -32.30
N HIS A 2 -38.79 -20.23 -31.83
CA HIS A 2 -37.82 -21.16 -32.44
C HIS A 2 -36.46 -20.52 -32.84
N THR A 3 -35.51 -20.63 -31.91
CA THR A 3 -34.09 -21.02 -32.01
C THR A 3 -33.21 -20.48 -33.15
N THR A 4 -32.04 -19.92 -32.79
CA THR A 4 -30.73 -20.57 -33.09
C THR A 4 -29.59 -19.99 -32.24
N ASN A 5 -28.82 -20.91 -31.66
CA ASN A 5 -27.53 -20.73 -30.98
C ASN A 5 -26.44 -20.22 -31.92
N SER A 6 -25.40 -19.57 -31.38
CA SER A 6 -24.08 -19.57 -32.00
C SER A 6 -22.99 -19.89 -30.98
N THR A 7 -22.45 -21.09 -31.13
CA THR A 7 -21.29 -21.66 -30.44
C THR A 7 -20.12 -21.76 -31.43
N ARG A 8 -19.02 -21.03 -31.18
CA ARG A 8 -17.65 -21.32 -31.64
C ARG A 8 -16.75 -20.20 -31.10
N SER A 9 -15.55 -20.40 -30.59
CA SER A 9 -14.57 -21.45 -30.88
C SER A 9 -13.64 -21.66 -29.70
N ALA A 10 -13.49 -22.91 -29.31
CA ALA A 10 -12.37 -23.40 -28.52
C ALA A 10 -11.05 -23.18 -29.26
N ARG A 11 -10.02 -22.74 -28.53
CA ARG A 11 -8.64 -23.20 -28.77
C ARG A 11 -7.97 -23.43 -27.42
N HIS A 12 -7.77 -24.71 -27.15
CA HIS A 12 -6.79 -25.22 -26.19
C HIS A 12 -5.43 -24.60 -26.47
N MET A 13 -4.75 -24.12 -25.42
CA MET A 13 -3.31 -24.36 -25.29
C MET A 13 -3.02 -24.81 -23.86
N LEU A 14 -2.81 -26.12 -23.78
CA LEU A 14 -2.09 -26.82 -22.74
C LEU A 14 -0.62 -26.38 -22.76
N GLY A 15 0.00 -26.32 -21.58
CA GLY A 15 1.46 -26.26 -21.43
C GLY A 15 1.82 -25.35 -20.26
N SER A 16 2.58 -25.76 -19.25
CA SER A 16 3.19 -27.05 -18.94
C SER A 16 3.50 -26.97 -17.45
N MET A 17 3.16 -28.00 -16.67
CA MET A 17 3.70 -28.17 -15.34
C MET A 17 5.22 -28.35 -15.45
N LEU A 18 5.98 -27.68 -14.60
CA LEU A 18 7.39 -27.99 -14.40
C LEU A 18 7.65 -28.05 -12.90
N VAL A 19 7.38 -29.23 -12.34
CA VAL A 19 7.87 -29.67 -11.04
C VAL A 19 9.33 -30.09 -11.27
N VAL A 20 10.27 -29.37 -10.69
CA VAL A 20 11.65 -29.85 -10.56
C VAL A 20 11.93 -29.99 -9.07
N ALA A 21 11.86 -31.23 -8.62
CA ALA A 21 12.53 -31.68 -7.41
C ALA A 21 13.87 -32.30 -7.85
N LEU A 22 14.99 -31.81 -7.33
CA LEU A 22 16.19 -32.63 -7.24
C LEU A 22 16.94 -32.32 -5.94
N LEU A 23 17.25 -33.42 -5.26
CA LEU A 23 17.82 -33.54 -3.93
C LEU A 23 19.35 -33.66 -3.99
N ALA A 24 19.97 -33.30 -2.86
CA ALA A 24 21.15 -33.91 -2.24
C ALA A 24 22.58 -33.49 -2.66
N ALA A 25 23.19 -32.79 -1.69
CA ALA A 25 24.46 -33.13 -1.01
C ALA A 25 25.79 -32.94 -1.75
N GLY A 26 26.70 -32.19 -1.10
CA GLY A 26 28.13 -32.42 -1.31
C GLY A 26 29.09 -31.30 -0.88
N VAL A 27 29.41 -31.25 0.41
CA VAL A 27 30.76 -30.99 0.98
C VAL A 27 31.44 -29.63 0.73
N SER A 28 31.61 -28.85 1.80
CA SER A 28 32.90 -28.55 2.45
C SER A 28 32.91 -27.16 3.07
N LEU A 29 32.89 -27.11 4.41
CA LEU A 29 33.25 -25.94 5.20
C LEU A 29 34.77 -25.68 5.07
N PRO A 30 35.20 -24.41 5.13
CA PRO A 30 36.39 -24.03 5.88
C PRO A 30 35.98 -23.28 7.16
N PRO A 31 36.73 -23.46 8.26
CA PRO A 31 36.42 -22.83 9.53
C PRO A 31 36.92 -21.38 9.56
N SER A 32 36.36 -20.61 10.49
CA SER A 32 36.96 -19.41 11.05
C SER A 32 36.92 -18.14 10.20
N PHE A 33 35.75 -17.51 10.17
CA PHE A 33 35.69 -16.09 10.51
C PHE A 33 34.73 -15.92 11.68
N ALA A 34 35.29 -15.83 12.89
CA ALA A 34 34.57 -15.38 14.07
C ALA A 34 34.23 -13.90 13.88
N ALA A 35 33.12 -13.63 13.19
CA ALA A 35 32.43 -12.34 13.30
C ALA A 35 31.45 -12.47 14.47
N PRO A 36 31.43 -11.51 15.42
CA PRO A 36 30.47 -11.56 16.50
C PRO A 36 29.06 -11.58 15.90
N ALA A 37 28.28 -12.59 16.28
CA ALA A 37 26.85 -12.65 16.04
C ALA A 37 26.19 -11.47 16.74
N ALA A 38 26.20 -10.31 16.09
CA ALA A 38 25.33 -9.22 16.45
C ALA A 38 23.89 -9.72 16.24
N PRO A 39 22.99 -9.51 17.22
CA PRO A 39 21.65 -10.06 17.17
C PRO A 39 20.85 -9.42 16.03
N VAL A 40 20.76 -10.12 14.89
CA VAL A 40 19.86 -9.77 13.77
C VAL A 40 18.38 -9.87 14.18
N SER A 41 18.10 -10.44 15.36
CA SER A 41 16.76 -10.49 15.96
C SER A 41 16.16 -9.11 16.28
N VAL A 42 16.95 -8.04 16.37
CA VAL A 42 16.43 -6.70 16.73
C VAL A 42 15.96 -5.89 15.50
N LEU A 43 16.43 -6.22 14.29
CA LEU A 43 16.17 -5.40 13.11
C LEU A 43 14.84 -5.72 12.42
N LEU A 44 14.36 -6.98 12.53
CA LEU A 44 13.09 -7.41 11.93
C LEU A 44 11.87 -7.11 12.80
N ASP A 45 12.04 -6.99 14.12
CA ASP A 45 10.95 -6.76 15.08
C ASP A 45 10.29 -5.38 14.94
N ASN A 46 10.97 -4.40 14.33
CA ASN A 46 10.46 -3.03 14.15
C ASN A 46 10.03 -2.70 12.72
N VAL A 47 10.21 -3.61 11.76
CA VAL A 47 9.77 -3.43 10.36
C VAL A 47 8.27 -3.15 10.25
N PRO A 48 7.36 -3.89 10.92
CA PRO A 48 5.93 -3.62 10.79
C PRO A 48 5.53 -2.26 11.37
N VAL A 49 6.12 -1.87 12.51
CA VAL A 49 5.83 -0.58 13.15
C VAL A 49 6.35 0.58 12.31
N SER A 50 7.58 0.49 11.82
CA SER A 50 8.17 1.55 10.99
C SER A 50 7.48 1.67 9.63
N ALA A 51 7.01 0.57 9.03
CA ALA A 51 6.22 0.59 7.80
C ALA A 51 4.87 1.31 7.99
N LEU A 52 4.14 1.03 9.08
CA LEU A 52 2.88 1.70 9.38
C LEU A 52 3.05 3.18 9.71
N GLN A 53 4.14 3.56 10.40
CA GLN A 53 4.48 4.96 10.64
C GLN A 53 4.83 5.69 9.34
N SER A 54 5.62 5.06 8.46
CA SER A 54 5.97 5.62 7.15
C SER A 54 4.73 5.79 6.27
N LEU A 55 3.81 4.82 6.31
CA LEU A 55 2.51 4.92 5.63
C LEU A 55 1.70 6.12 6.13
N ALA A 56 1.65 6.33 7.46
CA ALA A 56 0.94 7.46 8.05
C ALA A 56 1.50 8.82 7.58
N ILE A 57 2.83 8.95 7.57
CA ILE A 57 3.53 10.15 7.08
C ILE A 57 3.20 10.40 5.60
N ASP A 58 3.24 9.36 4.77
CA ASP A 58 2.97 9.50 3.34
C ASP A 58 1.53 9.94 3.06
N LEU A 59 0.56 9.49 3.86
CA LEU A 59 -0.84 9.89 3.72
C LEU A 59 -1.06 11.37 4.07
N VAL A 60 -0.35 11.88 5.08
CA VAL A 60 -0.36 13.30 5.42
C VAL A 60 0.24 14.11 4.28
N GLN A 61 1.42 13.71 3.80
CA GLN A 61 2.09 14.37 2.69
C GLN A 61 1.21 14.39 1.42
N LEU A 62 0.46 13.31 1.17
CA LEU A 62 -0.40 13.19 -0.01
C LEU A 62 -1.48 14.26 -0.01
N ARG A 63 -2.11 14.45 1.15
CA ARG A 63 -3.12 15.49 1.35
C ARG A 63 -2.53 16.89 1.17
N ASP A 64 -1.37 17.13 1.77
CA ASP A 64 -0.77 18.46 1.78
C ASP A 64 -0.29 18.84 0.36
N ASP A 65 0.31 17.90 -0.38
CA ASP A 65 0.68 18.09 -1.78
C ASP A 65 -0.56 18.33 -2.67
N GLN A 66 -1.68 17.64 -2.42
CA GLN A 66 -2.93 17.88 -3.17
C GLN A 66 -3.52 19.26 -2.92
N ARG A 67 -3.53 19.69 -1.66
CA ARG A 67 -4.01 21.03 -1.30
C ARG A 67 -3.13 22.10 -1.95
N ALA A 68 -1.82 21.89 -1.95
CA ALA A 68 -0.88 22.80 -2.59
C ALA A 68 -1.06 22.81 -4.12
N GLN A 69 -1.31 21.66 -4.74
CA GLN A 69 -1.63 21.55 -6.17
C GLN A 69 -2.90 22.32 -6.52
N LEU A 70 -3.98 22.17 -5.75
CA LEU A 70 -5.23 22.91 -5.95
C LEU A 70 -5.05 24.43 -5.79
N ALA A 71 -4.25 24.86 -4.82
CA ALA A 71 -3.91 26.26 -4.63
C ALA A 71 -3.06 26.83 -5.79
N ALA A 72 -2.24 25.97 -6.42
CA ALA A 72 -1.43 26.29 -7.59
C ALA A 72 -2.14 26.02 -8.93
N SER A 73 -3.46 25.81 -8.93
CA SER A 73 -4.25 25.44 -10.13
C SER A 73 -4.14 26.41 -11.32
N HIS A 74 -3.69 27.65 -11.08
CA HIS A 74 -3.47 28.66 -12.12
C HIS A 74 -2.09 28.57 -12.79
N ASP A 75 -1.16 27.79 -12.24
CA ASP A 75 0.21 27.63 -12.73
C ASP A 75 0.41 26.18 -13.19
N LEU A 76 0.25 25.95 -14.49
CA LEU A 76 0.32 24.61 -15.10
C LEU A 76 1.67 23.92 -14.83
N ALA A 77 2.78 24.66 -14.85
CA ALA A 77 4.10 24.09 -14.59
C ALA A 77 4.21 23.59 -13.13
N ARG A 78 3.58 24.30 -12.19
CA ARG A 78 3.48 23.81 -10.80
C ARG A 78 2.55 22.61 -10.68
N VAL A 79 1.43 22.59 -11.39
CA VAL A 79 0.49 21.46 -11.39
C VAL A 79 1.20 20.18 -11.86
N ASP A 80 1.94 20.24 -12.96
CA ASP A 80 2.72 19.11 -13.48
C ASP A 80 3.76 18.61 -12.47
N ALA A 81 4.48 19.54 -11.82
CA ALA A 81 5.45 19.19 -10.78
C ALA A 81 4.78 18.53 -9.55
N TYR A 82 3.55 18.91 -9.21
CA TYR A 82 2.77 18.24 -8.16
C TYR A 82 2.28 16.86 -8.62
N ASP A 83 1.90 16.68 -9.89
CA ASP A 83 1.48 15.38 -10.41
C ASP A 83 2.59 14.33 -10.30
N GLU A 84 3.83 14.71 -10.65
CA GLU A 84 4.99 13.85 -10.48
C GLU A 84 5.21 13.48 -9.01
N ARG A 85 5.20 14.47 -8.11
CA ARG A 85 5.34 14.25 -6.66
C ARG A 85 4.26 13.32 -6.11
N LEU A 86 3.00 13.56 -6.47
CA LEU A 86 1.87 12.74 -6.07
C LEU A 86 1.96 11.32 -6.65
N GLY A 87 2.46 11.16 -7.87
CA GLY A 87 2.75 9.87 -8.49
C GLY A 87 3.76 9.07 -7.68
N HIS A 88 4.91 9.68 -7.34
CA HIS A 88 5.93 9.05 -6.51
C HIS A 88 5.42 8.71 -5.11
N LEU A 89 4.60 9.58 -4.53
CA LEU A 89 4.05 9.36 -3.20
C LEU A 89 3.07 8.18 -3.16
N ARG A 90 2.21 8.03 -4.17
CA ARG A 90 1.34 6.85 -4.31
C ARG A 90 2.14 5.55 -4.41
N GLN A 91 3.29 5.57 -5.09
CA GLN A 91 4.18 4.40 -5.14
C GLN A 91 4.81 4.11 -3.77
N ARG A 92 5.23 5.13 -3.01
CA ARG A 92 5.75 4.98 -1.64
C ARG A 92 4.70 4.38 -0.70
N ILE A 93 3.46 4.88 -0.76
CA ILE A 93 2.32 4.34 -0.03
C ILE A 93 2.12 2.86 -0.33
N ALA A 94 2.10 2.48 -1.62
CA ALA A 94 1.95 1.08 -2.02
C ALA A 94 3.09 0.20 -1.50
N ARG A 95 4.34 0.70 -1.49
CA ARG A 95 5.49 -0.02 -0.92
C ARG A 95 5.37 -0.21 0.59
N HIS A 96 5.03 0.83 1.34
CA HIS A 96 4.91 0.73 2.80
C HIS A 96 3.76 -0.20 3.22
N ALA A 97 2.62 -0.16 2.51
CA ALA A 97 1.57 -1.15 2.69
C ALA A 97 2.07 -2.58 2.36
N GLY A 98 2.83 -2.73 1.27
CA GLY A 98 3.44 -4.00 0.87
C GLY A 98 4.43 -4.56 1.90
N TYR A 99 5.21 -3.71 2.56
CA TYR A 99 6.13 -4.14 3.62
C TYR A 99 5.39 -4.72 4.82
N PHE A 100 4.30 -4.10 5.25
CA PHE A 100 3.47 -4.66 6.32
C PHE A 100 2.77 -5.95 5.88
N GLN A 101 2.29 -6.02 4.64
CA GLN A 101 1.71 -7.25 4.10
C GLN A 101 2.73 -8.41 4.08
N ALA A 102 3.99 -8.12 3.78
CA ALA A 102 5.08 -9.10 3.73
C ALA A 102 5.43 -9.68 5.11
N THR A 103 5.02 -9.04 6.21
CA THR A 103 5.17 -9.63 7.56
C THR A 103 4.13 -10.70 7.85
N ALA A 104 3.22 -10.98 6.89
CA ALA A 104 2.16 -11.99 6.99
C ALA A 104 1.33 -11.85 8.29
N PRO A 105 0.64 -10.71 8.50
CA PRO A 105 -0.18 -10.50 9.69
C PRO A 105 -1.21 -11.63 9.84
N GLN A 106 -1.46 -12.05 11.09
CA GLN A 106 -2.38 -13.16 11.40
C GLN A 106 -3.49 -12.72 12.35
N GLY A 107 -4.57 -13.49 12.39
CA GLY A 107 -5.69 -13.27 13.31
C GLY A 107 -6.28 -11.86 13.21
N GLU A 108 -6.31 -11.14 14.33
CA GLU A 108 -6.88 -9.80 14.40
C GLU A 108 -6.11 -8.77 13.58
N GLN A 109 -4.77 -8.84 13.55
CA GLN A 109 -3.95 -7.91 12.77
C GLN A 109 -4.23 -8.04 11.26
N ALA A 110 -4.50 -9.26 10.78
CA ALA A 110 -4.88 -9.49 9.38
C ALA A 110 -6.22 -8.82 9.05
N ARG A 111 -7.20 -8.93 9.96
CA ARG A 111 -8.52 -8.30 9.80
C ARG A 111 -8.42 -6.78 9.78
N GLN A 112 -7.71 -6.20 10.74
CA GLN A 112 -7.48 -4.75 10.83
C GLN A 112 -6.72 -4.23 9.60
N PHE A 113 -5.70 -4.96 9.16
CA PHE A 113 -4.96 -4.57 7.97
C PHE A 113 -5.81 -4.63 6.69
N ALA A 114 -6.71 -5.61 6.56
CA ALA A 114 -7.65 -5.64 5.44
C ALA A 114 -8.59 -4.41 5.42
N LEU A 115 -9.06 -3.96 6.58
CA LEU A 115 -9.84 -2.72 6.70
C LEU A 115 -9.02 -1.49 6.29
N VAL A 116 -7.77 -1.39 6.76
CA VAL A 116 -6.85 -0.33 6.34
C VAL A 116 -6.65 -0.34 4.83
N GLN A 117 -6.44 -1.51 4.21
CA GLN A 117 -6.27 -1.62 2.75
C GLN A 117 -7.52 -1.17 1.99
N GLN A 118 -8.71 -1.55 2.45
CA GLN A 118 -9.98 -1.14 1.85
C GLN A 118 -10.13 0.38 1.90
N GLN A 119 -9.95 0.98 3.07
CA GLN A 119 -10.08 2.42 3.27
C GLN A 119 -9.01 3.20 2.51
N LEU A 120 -7.78 2.67 2.46
CA LEU A 120 -6.68 3.23 1.69
C LEU A 120 -7.02 3.24 0.19
N GLY A 121 -7.59 2.14 -0.33
CA GLY A 121 -8.03 2.05 -1.72
C GLY A 121 -9.05 3.11 -2.09
N GLN A 122 -10.06 3.32 -1.22
CA GLN A 122 -11.09 4.35 -1.39
C GLN A 122 -10.49 5.76 -1.36
N TYR A 123 -9.66 6.05 -0.36
CA TYR A 123 -8.99 7.34 -0.21
C TYR A 123 -8.12 7.68 -1.43
N LEU A 124 -7.30 6.73 -1.91
CA LEU A 124 -6.46 6.94 -3.09
C LEU A 124 -7.29 7.11 -4.38
N ALA A 125 -8.45 6.45 -4.48
CA ALA A 125 -9.37 6.60 -5.61
C ALA A 125 -10.01 7.99 -5.64
N GLN A 126 -10.51 8.48 -4.50
CA GLN A 126 -11.01 9.85 -4.33
C GLN A 126 -9.93 10.87 -4.74
N HIS A 127 -8.70 10.64 -4.31
CA HIS A 127 -7.57 11.50 -4.67
C HIS A 127 -7.25 11.51 -6.17
N ARG A 128 -7.48 10.40 -6.89
CA ARG A 128 -7.36 10.36 -8.37
C ARG A 128 -8.52 11.09 -9.05
N GLN A 129 -9.73 10.98 -8.50
CA GLN A 129 -10.90 11.68 -9.03
C GLN A 129 -10.73 13.19 -8.89
N ALA A 130 -10.28 13.67 -7.73
CA ALA A 130 -9.96 15.08 -7.53
C ALA A 130 -8.90 15.59 -8.51
N ASN A 131 -7.85 14.80 -8.75
CA ASN A 131 -6.81 15.17 -9.72
C ASN A 131 -7.37 15.23 -11.15
N ARG A 132 -8.21 14.27 -11.55
CA ARG A 132 -8.88 14.32 -12.86
C ARG A 132 -9.76 15.56 -13.00
N ALA A 133 -10.58 15.87 -11.99
CA ALA A 133 -11.41 17.07 -12.01
C ALA A 133 -10.57 18.36 -12.13
N LEU A 134 -9.41 18.43 -11.46
CA LEU A 134 -8.47 19.54 -11.61
C LEU A 134 -8.00 19.68 -13.07
N HIS A 135 -7.58 18.57 -13.69
CA HIS A 135 -7.11 18.54 -15.08
C HIS A 135 -8.23 18.79 -16.11
N ASP A 136 -9.47 18.43 -15.77
CA ASP A 136 -10.66 18.73 -16.56
C ASP A 136 -11.10 20.21 -16.42
N GLY A 137 -10.43 20.98 -15.55
CA GLY A 137 -10.76 22.39 -15.26
C GLY A 137 -11.92 22.59 -14.29
N ASP A 138 -12.52 21.51 -13.77
CA ASP A 138 -13.58 21.55 -12.78
C ASP A 138 -13.00 21.69 -11.36
N LEU A 139 -12.55 22.91 -11.06
CA LEU A 139 -11.94 23.24 -9.77
C LEU A 139 -12.91 23.07 -8.60
N GLN A 140 -14.21 23.28 -8.82
CA GLN A 140 -15.22 23.12 -7.78
C GLN A 140 -15.34 21.64 -7.38
N THR A 141 -15.46 20.74 -8.36
CA THR A 141 -15.47 19.30 -8.10
C THR A 141 -14.14 18.81 -7.54
N ALA A 142 -13.01 19.32 -8.04
CA ALA A 142 -11.69 18.97 -7.52
C ALA A 142 -11.52 19.33 -6.03
N GLN A 143 -11.98 20.53 -5.64
CA GLN A 143 -11.99 20.97 -4.24
C GLN A 143 -12.95 20.16 -3.39
N ALA A 144 -14.19 19.93 -3.86
CA ALA A 144 -15.17 19.12 -3.13
C ALA A 144 -14.66 17.69 -2.89
N LEU A 145 -14.03 17.08 -3.89
CA LEU A 145 -13.42 15.76 -3.77
C LEU A 145 -12.17 15.75 -2.87
N SER A 146 -11.36 16.82 -2.86
CA SER A 146 -10.16 16.90 -2.00
C SER A 146 -10.50 17.16 -0.53
N LEU A 147 -11.53 17.97 -0.26
CA LEU A 147 -12.08 18.16 1.07
C LEU A 147 -12.82 16.90 1.54
N GLY A 148 -13.38 16.15 0.58
CA GLY A 148 -14.28 15.02 0.82
C GLY A 148 -15.69 15.49 1.19
N HIS A 149 -16.65 14.55 1.14
CA HIS A 149 -17.81 14.71 2.02
C HIS A 149 -17.26 14.60 3.44
N ASP A 150 -17.39 15.67 4.22
CA ASP A 150 -16.70 15.91 5.49
C ASP A 150 -16.23 14.64 6.21
N GLY A 151 -14.94 14.34 6.08
CA GLY A 151 -14.23 13.52 7.03
C GLY A 151 -14.39 11.99 6.97
N ASP A 152 -15.39 11.41 6.34
CA ASP A 152 -15.67 9.97 6.55
C ASP A 152 -14.52 9.04 6.12
N THR A 153 -14.13 9.03 4.85
CA THR A 153 -13.11 8.10 4.35
C THR A 153 -11.74 8.31 5.01
N ARG A 154 -11.38 9.57 5.26
CA ARG A 154 -10.08 9.92 5.87
C ARG A 154 -10.04 9.59 7.35
N HIS A 155 -11.07 9.98 8.12
CA HIS A 155 -11.11 9.68 9.54
C HIS A 155 -11.22 8.17 9.77
N GLN A 156 -11.99 7.45 8.93
CA GLN A 156 -12.02 5.99 8.96
C GLN A 156 -10.63 5.41 8.68
N LEU A 157 -9.96 5.81 7.60
CA LEU A 157 -8.59 5.35 7.31
C LEU A 157 -7.62 5.63 8.46
N TRP A 158 -7.67 6.82 9.04
CA TRP A 158 -6.78 7.20 10.13
C TRP A 158 -7.07 6.42 11.42
N SER A 159 -8.34 6.23 11.74
CA SER A 159 -8.79 5.42 12.88
C SER A 159 -8.34 3.97 12.73
N GLU A 160 -8.58 3.34 11.56
CA GLU A 160 -8.16 1.96 11.32
C GLU A 160 -6.64 1.81 11.33
N LEU A 161 -5.90 2.79 10.79
CA LEU A 161 -4.45 2.78 10.82
C LEU A 161 -3.91 2.89 12.26
N GLN A 162 -4.52 3.74 13.08
CA GLN A 162 -4.15 3.90 14.49
C GLN A 162 -4.47 2.64 15.30
N ASN A 163 -5.63 2.03 15.09
CA ASN A 163 -6.02 0.75 15.70
C ASN A 163 -5.00 -0.35 15.38
N LEU A 164 -4.60 -0.45 14.09
CA LEU A 164 -3.60 -1.42 13.65
C LEU A 164 -2.23 -1.15 14.28
N GLN A 165 -1.79 0.11 14.35
CA GLN A 165 -0.52 0.48 14.98
C GLN A 165 -0.49 0.10 16.47
N GLN A 166 -1.58 0.33 17.20
CA GLN A 166 -1.71 -0.06 18.61
C GLN A 166 -1.69 -1.58 18.79
N SER A 167 -2.41 -2.30 17.93
CA SER A 167 -2.46 -3.78 17.92
C SER A 167 -1.06 -4.37 17.70
N VAL A 168 -0.30 -3.86 16.73
CA VAL A 168 1.07 -4.31 16.45
C VAL A 168 2.00 -3.99 17.63
N ALA A 169 1.94 -2.78 18.17
CA ALA A 169 2.78 -2.38 19.31
C ALA A 169 2.51 -3.21 20.57
N SER A 170 1.24 -3.59 20.81
CA SER A 170 0.86 -4.42 21.96
C SER A 170 1.49 -5.82 21.88
N VAL A 171 1.45 -6.48 20.72
CA VAL A 171 2.07 -7.80 20.51
C VAL A 171 3.59 -7.73 20.67
N SER A 172 4.24 -6.70 20.13
CA SER A 172 5.68 -6.49 20.31
C SER A 172 6.09 -6.30 21.77
N SER A 173 5.21 -5.73 22.62
CA SER A 173 5.47 -5.58 24.05
C SER A 173 5.33 -6.90 24.82
N THR A 174 4.37 -7.75 24.44
CA THR A 174 4.17 -9.07 25.06
C THR A 174 5.31 -10.03 24.74
N GLN A 175 5.91 -9.95 23.55
CA GLN A 175 7.02 -10.83 23.16
C GLN A 175 8.36 -10.49 23.85
N ARG A 176 8.48 -9.30 24.46
CA ARG A 176 9.70 -8.87 25.17
C ARG A 176 9.70 -9.10 26.68
N ASN A 177 8.54 -9.44 27.27
CA ASN A 177 8.37 -9.76 28.69
C ASN A 177 8.37 -11.28 28.91
#